data_AF-A0A094G5I1-F1
#
_entry.id   AF-A0A094G5I1-F1
#
_cell.length_a   1.000
_cell.length_b   1.000
_cell.length_c   1.000
_cell.angle_alpha   90.00
_cell.angle_beta   90.00
_cell.angle_gamma   90.00
#
_symmetry.space_group_name_H-M   'P 1'
#
loop_
_entity.id
_entity.type
_entity.pdbx_description
1 polymer ?
#
loop_
_entity_poly.entity_id
_entity_poly.type
_entity_poly.pdbx_seq_one_letter_code
_entity_poly.pdbx_strand_id
1 'polypeptide(L)'
;MYHTTMTIMIATGLYGQESLHDQQHGLYERIVALGKVLFDQQKAARSMESYIFCFETGIIFPLFFVAIKCRHPLIRRQAIALLKTADHQEGSWESVGAAKVAEFVMGVEEENLPQGAGSEQILESARVHLVNISANIKRRRIDLNCLLRTSEEDSWYFREGTVFY
;
A
#
# COMPACT_ATOMS: atom_id res chain seq x y z
N MET A 1 -14.40 4.70 -1.66
CA MET A 1 -13.14 3.98 -1.36
C MET A 1 -12.99 3.75 0.13
N TYR A 2 -13.02 4.77 0.98
CA TYR A 2 -12.85 4.64 2.44
C TYR A 2 -13.81 3.67 3.13
N HIS A 3 -15.11 3.67 2.79
CA HIS A 3 -16.05 2.68 3.33
C HIS A 3 -15.52 1.25 3.12
N THR A 4 -15.14 0.90 1.89
CA THR A 4 -14.59 -0.43 1.55
C THR A 4 -13.28 -0.69 2.30
N THR A 5 -12.39 0.28 2.39
CA THR A 5 -11.14 0.16 3.17
C THR A 5 -11.43 -0.15 4.64
N MET A 6 -12.35 0.58 5.27
CA MET A 6 -12.73 0.36 6.67
C MET A 6 -13.41 -0.99 6.87
N THR A 7 -14.26 -1.44 5.95
CA THR A 7 -14.84 -2.80 5.99
C THR A 7 -13.74 -3.86 6.03
N ILE A 8 -12.71 -3.75 5.18
CA ILE A 8 -11.59 -4.68 5.19
C ILE A 8 -10.83 -4.61 6.52
N MET A 9 -10.50 -3.41 6.99
CA MET A 9 -9.77 -3.21 8.25
C MET A 9 -10.49 -3.83 9.46
N ILE A 10 -11.81 -3.68 9.53
CA ILE A 10 -12.60 -4.27 10.62
C ILE A 10 -12.66 -5.80 10.48
N ALA A 11 -12.81 -6.31 9.24
CA ALA A 11 -12.88 -7.74 9.00
C ALA A 11 -11.58 -8.48 9.29
N THR A 12 -10.41 -7.86 9.04
CA THR A 12 -9.11 -8.53 9.19
C THR A 12 -8.36 -8.14 10.46
N GLY A 13 -8.64 -6.98 11.05
CA GLY A 13 -7.87 -6.41 12.17
C GLY A 13 -7.98 -7.16 13.50
N LEU A 14 -8.93 -8.08 13.67
CA LEU A 14 -9.19 -8.75 14.95
C LEU A 14 -8.33 -9.99 15.21
N TYR A 15 -7.81 -10.63 14.16
CA TYR A 15 -7.23 -11.97 14.26
C TYR A 15 -5.70 -12.00 14.11
N GLY A 16 -5.08 -10.85 13.81
CA GLY A 16 -3.62 -10.73 13.72
C GLY A 16 -2.97 -11.56 12.60
N GLN A 17 -3.76 -12.08 11.66
CA GLN A 17 -3.30 -12.85 10.51
C GLN A 17 -3.49 -12.06 9.23
N GLU A 18 -2.40 -11.85 8.51
CA GLU A 18 -2.37 -11.04 7.29
C GLU A 18 -2.95 -11.77 6.08
N SER A 19 -2.90 -13.10 6.04
CA SER A 19 -3.53 -13.94 5.00
C SER A 19 -5.05 -13.82 4.96
N LEU A 20 -5.72 -13.33 6.02
CA LEU A 20 -7.16 -13.06 5.99
C LEU A 20 -7.55 -12.00 4.94
N HIS A 21 -6.60 -11.16 4.53
CA HIS A 21 -6.80 -10.21 3.45
C HIS A 21 -7.12 -10.89 2.11
N ASP A 22 -6.74 -12.15 1.91
CA ASP A 22 -7.02 -12.88 0.67
C ASP A 22 -8.53 -13.11 0.46
N GLN A 23 -9.30 -13.23 1.54
CA GLN A 23 -10.76 -13.36 1.49
C GLN A 23 -11.44 -12.07 1.02
N GLN A 24 -10.72 -10.95 1.03
CA GLN A 24 -11.23 -9.61 0.69
C GLN A 24 -10.82 -9.16 -0.71
N HIS A 25 -10.36 -10.09 -1.57
CA HIS A 25 -9.86 -9.82 -2.92
C HIS A 25 -10.78 -8.91 -3.75
N GLY A 26 -12.08 -9.24 -3.84
CA GLY A 26 -13.04 -8.44 -4.62
C GLY A 26 -13.24 -7.01 -4.07
N LEU A 27 -13.05 -6.80 -2.77
CA LEU A 27 -13.09 -5.47 -2.16
C LEU A 27 -11.85 -4.66 -2.54
N TYR A 28 -10.68 -5.28 -2.64
CA TYR A 28 -9.47 -4.63 -3.13
C TYR A 28 -9.59 -4.20 -4.59
N GLU A 29 -10.08 -5.08 -5.48
CA GLU A 29 -10.35 -4.73 -6.88
C GLU A 29 -11.29 -3.54 -6.96
N ARG A 30 -12.34 -3.51 -6.15
CA ARG A 30 -13.28 -2.39 -6.08
C ARG A 30 -12.59 -1.08 -5.68
N ILE A 31 -11.67 -1.10 -4.71
CA ILE A 31 -10.92 0.10 -4.31
C ILE A 31 -10.07 0.60 -5.48
N VAL A 32 -9.33 -0.28 -6.16
CA VAL A 32 -8.48 0.08 -7.30
C VAL A 32 -9.30 0.60 -8.47
N ALA A 33 -10.42 -0.05 -8.80
CA ALA A 33 -11.32 0.38 -9.86
C ALA A 33 -11.89 1.79 -9.59
N LEU A 34 -12.36 2.04 -8.36
CA LEU A 34 -12.84 3.38 -7.96
C LEU A 34 -11.71 4.41 -7.99
N GLY A 35 -10.51 4.05 -7.51
CA GLY A 35 -9.34 4.92 -7.55
C GLY A 35 -8.97 5.32 -8.97
N LYS A 36 -9.01 4.38 -9.92
CA LYS A 36 -8.79 4.64 -11.33
C LYS A 36 -9.85 5.59 -11.92
N VAL A 37 -11.13 5.37 -11.62
CA VAL A 37 -12.22 6.25 -12.10
C VAL A 37 -12.03 7.67 -11.57
N LEU A 38 -11.74 7.84 -10.27
CA LEU A 38 -11.52 9.16 -9.68
C LEU A 38 -10.27 9.84 -10.24
N PHE A 39 -9.20 9.08 -10.44
CA PHE A 39 -7.97 9.57 -11.06
C PHE A 39 -8.21 10.04 -12.50
N ASP A 40 -8.89 9.23 -13.31
CA ASP A 40 -9.22 9.56 -14.71
C ASP A 40 -10.12 10.81 -14.79
N GLN A 41 -11.10 10.95 -13.88
CA GLN A 41 -11.95 12.14 -13.78
C GLN A 41 -11.17 13.40 -13.41
N GLN A 42 -10.27 13.31 -12.41
CA GLN A 42 -9.41 14.42 -12.02
C GLN A 42 -8.49 14.84 -13.16
N LYS A 43 -7.96 13.87 -13.91
CA LYS A 43 -7.11 14.13 -15.07
C LYS A 43 -7.89 14.78 -16.22
N ALA A 44 -9.09 14.28 -16.53
CA ALA A 44 -9.93 14.80 -17.60
C ALA A 44 -10.44 16.23 -17.32
N ALA A 45 -10.70 16.54 -16.04
CA ALA A 45 -11.12 17.88 -15.62
C ALA A 45 -9.99 18.93 -15.72
N ARG A 46 -8.76 18.54 -16.08
CA ARG A 46 -7.58 19.41 -16.04
C ARG A 46 -6.92 19.56 -17.40
N SER A 47 -6.62 20.80 -17.75
CA SER A 47 -5.61 21.14 -18.76
C SER A 47 -4.29 21.46 -18.03
N MET A 48 -3.26 20.66 -18.28
CA MET A 48 -1.89 20.74 -17.71
C MET A 48 -1.71 20.12 -16.30
N GLU A 49 -0.62 19.35 -16.16
CA GLU A 49 -0.15 18.69 -14.93
C GLU A 49 0.02 19.70 -13.78
N SER A 50 -0.88 19.66 -12.79
CA SER A 50 -0.79 20.51 -11.61
C SER A 50 -0.86 19.66 -10.34
N TYR A 51 0.20 19.72 -9.54
CA TYR A 51 0.28 19.13 -8.20
C TYR A 51 -0.94 19.53 -7.34
N ILE A 52 -1.53 18.55 -6.65
CA ILE A 52 -2.71 18.75 -5.79
C ILE A 52 -2.29 18.70 -4.35
N PHE A 53 -2.62 19.74 -3.59
CA PHE A 53 -2.61 19.67 -2.14
C PHE A 53 -4.04 19.79 -1.63
N CYS A 54 -4.51 18.80 -0.88
CA CYS A 54 -5.80 18.82 -0.21
C CYS A 54 -5.66 18.34 1.23
N PHE A 55 -6.48 18.87 2.14
CA PHE A 55 -6.59 18.35 3.51
C PHE A 55 -7.64 17.24 3.62
N GLU A 56 -8.50 17.08 2.62
CA GLU A 56 -9.51 16.03 2.61
C GLU A 56 -8.90 14.68 2.25
N THR A 57 -9.55 13.63 2.75
CA THR A 57 -9.23 12.24 2.44
C THR A 57 -9.53 11.94 0.97
N GLY A 58 -8.54 11.51 0.19
CA GLY A 58 -8.67 11.27 -1.25
C GLY A 58 -8.42 9.81 -1.65
N ILE A 59 -7.55 9.60 -2.63
CA ILE A 59 -7.25 8.28 -3.19
C ILE A 59 -5.98 7.66 -2.59
N ILE A 60 -5.08 8.46 -1.98
CA ILE A 60 -3.74 8.01 -1.60
C ILE A 60 -3.81 6.91 -0.55
N PHE A 61 -4.47 7.16 0.58
CA PHE A 61 -4.49 6.17 1.67
C PHE A 61 -5.17 4.84 1.27
N PRO A 62 -6.36 4.82 0.64
CA PRO A 62 -6.98 3.56 0.23
C PRO A 62 -6.13 2.77 -0.78
N LEU A 63 -5.50 3.45 -1.75
CA LEU A 63 -4.61 2.79 -2.72
C LEU A 63 -3.33 2.29 -2.05
N PHE A 64 -2.76 3.06 -1.14
CA PHE A 64 -1.62 2.64 -0.33
C PHE A 64 -1.96 1.39 0.48
N PHE A 65 -3.12 1.39 1.16
CA PHE A 65 -3.60 0.24 1.91
C PHE A 65 -3.75 -1.01 1.04
N VAL A 66 -4.31 -0.88 -0.17
CA VAL A 66 -4.35 -2.00 -1.14
C VAL A 66 -2.94 -2.47 -1.46
N ALA A 67 -2.03 -1.54 -1.74
CA ALA A 67 -0.67 -1.84 -2.16
C ALA A 67 0.18 -2.53 -1.08
N ILE A 68 -0.10 -2.31 0.21
CA ILE A 68 0.65 -2.96 1.31
C ILE A 68 -0.05 -4.19 1.89
N LYS A 69 -1.38 -4.32 1.76
CA LYS A 69 -2.15 -5.43 2.34
C LYS A 69 -2.61 -6.48 1.34
N CYS A 70 -2.87 -6.12 0.08
CA CYS A 70 -3.29 -7.11 -0.90
C CYS A 70 -2.10 -7.96 -1.37
N ARG A 71 -2.23 -9.28 -1.24
CA ARG A 71 -1.22 -10.25 -1.70
C ARG A 71 -1.26 -10.48 -3.22
N HIS A 72 -2.39 -10.18 -3.88
CA HIS A 72 -2.57 -10.44 -5.30
C HIS A 72 -1.66 -9.56 -6.17
N PRO A 73 -0.73 -10.14 -6.96
CA PRO A 73 0.37 -9.37 -7.56
C PRO A 73 -0.10 -8.29 -8.53
N LEU A 74 -1.15 -8.56 -9.32
CA LEU A 74 -1.66 -7.59 -10.30
C LEU A 74 -2.36 -6.40 -9.63
N ILE A 75 -3.19 -6.65 -8.62
CA ILE A 75 -3.96 -5.59 -7.94
C ILE A 75 -3.01 -4.67 -7.19
N ARG A 76 -2.04 -5.26 -6.49
CA ARG A 76 -1.02 -4.53 -5.74
C ARG A 76 -0.23 -3.60 -6.66
N ARG A 77 0.24 -4.10 -7.80
CA ARG A 77 1.00 -3.32 -8.79
C ARG A 77 0.16 -2.24 -9.46
N GLN A 78 -1.12 -2.50 -9.72
CA GLN A 78 -2.05 -1.47 -10.23
C GLN A 78 -2.22 -0.33 -9.23
N ALA A 79 -2.40 -0.64 -7.94
CA ALA A 79 -2.49 0.38 -6.89
C ALA A 79 -1.20 1.22 -6.79
N ILE A 80 -0.03 0.59 -6.82
CA ILE A 80 1.27 1.27 -6.85
C ILE A 80 1.40 2.16 -8.09
N ALA A 81 1.01 1.68 -9.26
CA ALA A 81 1.08 2.45 -10.50
C ALA A 81 0.21 3.70 -10.44
N LEU A 82 -1.03 3.59 -9.93
CA LEU A 82 -1.91 4.74 -9.72
C LEU A 82 -1.30 5.77 -8.77
N LEU A 83 -0.70 5.32 -7.65
CA LEU A 83 -0.03 6.21 -6.70
C LEU A 83 1.14 6.95 -7.35
N LYS A 84 1.97 6.29 -8.15
CA LYS A 84 3.09 6.92 -8.85
C LYS A 84 2.67 8.01 -9.82
N THR A 85 1.52 7.84 -10.47
CA THR A 85 1.02 8.78 -11.48
C THR A 85 0.11 9.86 -10.91
N ALA A 86 -0.24 9.78 -9.62
CA ALA A 86 -1.22 10.67 -9.02
C ALA A 86 -0.74 12.12 -8.87
N ASP A 87 0.56 12.34 -8.64
CA ASP A 87 1.18 13.65 -8.34
C ASP A 87 0.34 14.51 -7.36
N HIS A 88 -0.10 13.84 -6.30
CA HIS A 88 -1.07 14.34 -5.32
C HIS A 88 -0.48 14.24 -3.90
N GLN A 89 -0.79 15.23 -3.06
CA GLN A 89 -0.61 15.22 -1.61
C GLN A 89 -1.94 15.44 -0.85
N GLU A 90 -2.22 14.54 0.10
CA GLU A 90 -3.39 14.53 1.01
C GLU A 90 -2.90 14.73 2.45
N GLY A 91 -2.90 15.97 2.93
CA GLY A 91 -2.29 16.33 4.21
C GLY A 91 -0.81 15.99 4.25
N SER A 92 -0.41 15.03 5.09
CA SER A 92 0.97 14.52 5.17
C SER A 92 1.26 13.36 4.20
N TRP A 93 0.26 12.86 3.49
CA TRP A 93 0.44 11.76 2.53
C TRP A 93 0.83 12.30 1.16
N GLU A 94 2.01 11.95 0.67
CA GLU A 94 2.42 12.22 -0.70
C GLU A 94 2.35 10.94 -1.53
N SER A 95 1.67 11.00 -2.67
CA SER A 95 1.36 9.83 -3.49
C SER A 95 2.60 9.05 -3.97
N VAL A 96 3.62 9.76 -4.44
CA VAL A 96 4.89 9.16 -4.89
C VAL A 96 5.64 8.53 -3.71
N GLY A 97 5.71 9.21 -2.58
CA GLY A 97 6.30 8.67 -1.34
C GLY A 97 5.59 7.41 -0.86
N ALA A 98 4.25 7.42 -0.87
CA ALA A 98 3.42 6.26 -0.53
C ALA A 98 3.66 5.08 -1.49
N ALA A 99 3.82 5.36 -2.79
CA ALA A 99 4.17 4.33 -3.77
C ALA A 99 5.54 3.69 -3.45
N LYS A 100 6.56 4.50 -3.09
CA LYS A 100 7.89 3.98 -2.74
C LYS A 100 7.88 3.11 -1.50
N VAL A 101 7.14 3.50 -0.48
CA VAL A 101 6.93 2.67 0.71
C VAL A 101 6.25 1.36 0.33
N ALA A 102 5.20 1.41 -0.50
CA ALA A 102 4.50 0.19 -0.92
C ALA A 102 5.38 -0.74 -1.78
N GLU A 103 6.23 -0.19 -2.64
CA GLU A 103 7.25 -0.98 -3.38
C GLU A 103 8.22 -1.67 -2.43
N PHE A 104 8.69 -0.98 -1.40
CA PHE A 104 9.56 -1.57 -0.38
C PHE A 104 8.86 -2.71 0.35
N VAL A 105 7.63 -2.51 0.82
CA VAL A 105 6.84 -3.55 1.50
C VAL A 105 6.64 -4.76 0.60
N MET A 106 6.26 -4.56 -0.67
CA MET A 106 6.14 -5.65 -1.65
C MET A 106 7.46 -6.39 -1.84
N GLY A 107 8.59 -5.68 -1.92
CA GLY A 107 9.91 -6.29 -2.04
C GLY A 107 10.33 -7.09 -0.80
N VAL A 108 9.93 -6.64 0.40
CA VAL A 108 10.15 -7.39 1.65
C VAL A 108 9.39 -8.72 1.64
N GLU A 109 8.11 -8.70 1.25
CA GLU A 109 7.30 -9.93 1.20
C GLU A 109 7.72 -10.89 0.08
N GLU A 110 8.21 -10.37 -1.04
CA GLU A 110 8.56 -11.14 -2.25
C GLU A 110 10.06 -11.56 -2.30
N GLU A 111 10.89 -11.19 -1.30
CA GLU A 111 12.37 -11.32 -1.34
C GLU A 111 12.89 -12.72 -1.72
N ASN A 112 12.25 -13.77 -1.22
CA ASN A 112 12.69 -15.16 -1.42
C ASN A 112 11.86 -15.89 -2.49
N LEU A 113 11.06 -15.18 -3.27
CA LEU A 113 10.20 -15.77 -4.28
C LEU A 113 10.84 -15.71 -5.68
N PRO A 114 10.64 -16.76 -6.51
CA PRO A 114 11.01 -16.71 -7.91
C PRO A 114 10.29 -15.56 -8.63
N GLN A 115 10.93 -14.99 -9.64
CA GLN A 115 10.30 -13.98 -10.47
C GLN A 115 9.04 -14.55 -11.14
N GLY A 116 7.90 -13.87 -10.98
CA GLY A 116 6.62 -14.33 -11.50
C GLY A 116 5.85 -15.27 -10.56
N ALA A 117 6.31 -15.44 -9.31
CA ALA A 117 5.57 -16.13 -8.28
C ALA A 117 4.16 -15.56 -8.06
N GLY A 118 3.19 -16.44 -7.83
CA GLY A 118 1.81 -16.09 -7.50
C GLY A 118 1.65 -15.62 -6.06
N SER A 119 0.51 -14.99 -5.74
CA SER A 119 0.17 -14.54 -4.38
C SER A 119 0.27 -15.63 -3.33
N GLU A 120 -0.14 -16.85 -3.69
CA GLU A 120 -0.21 -18.00 -2.77
C GLU A 120 1.16 -18.41 -2.22
N GLN A 121 2.25 -18.01 -2.89
CA GLN A 121 3.61 -18.37 -2.49
C GLN A 121 4.16 -17.45 -1.39
N ILE A 122 3.56 -16.28 -1.16
CA ILE A 122 3.92 -15.43 -0.01
C ILE A 122 3.29 -16.04 1.24
N LEU A 123 4.12 -16.69 2.08
CA LEU A 123 3.70 -17.30 3.33
C LEU A 123 3.34 -16.24 4.39
N GLU A 124 2.50 -16.62 5.35
CA GLU A 124 2.11 -15.75 6.48
C GLU A 124 3.32 -15.20 7.25
N SER A 125 4.38 -15.99 7.44
CA SER A 125 5.62 -15.55 8.11
C SER A 125 6.41 -14.49 7.32
N ALA A 126 6.17 -14.37 6.01
CA ALA A 126 6.78 -13.35 5.17
C ALA A 126 5.94 -12.07 5.09
N ARG A 127 4.72 -12.07 5.64
CA ARG A 127 3.79 -10.95 5.55
C ARG A 127 4.16 -9.80 6.47
N VAL A 128 4.05 -8.58 5.96
CA VAL A 128 4.27 -7.37 6.73
C VAL A 128 2.99 -6.99 7.49
N HIS A 129 3.06 -7.05 8.81
CA HIS A 129 1.91 -6.81 9.68
C HIS A 129 1.71 -5.33 9.96
N LEU A 130 2.80 -4.59 10.21
CA LEU A 130 2.78 -3.15 10.43
C LEU A 130 3.90 -2.47 9.66
N VAL A 131 3.64 -1.24 9.21
CA VAL A 131 4.62 -0.37 8.55
C VAL A 131 4.67 0.93 9.34
N ASN A 132 5.74 1.15 10.08
CA ASN A 132 6.00 2.42 10.75
C ASN A 132 6.75 3.34 9.78
N ILE A 133 6.26 4.57 9.60
CA ILE A 133 6.76 5.51 8.58
C ILE A 133 7.18 6.80 9.26
N SER A 134 8.41 7.24 9.00
CA SER A 134 8.95 8.55 9.38
C SER A 134 9.41 9.27 8.13
N ALA A 135 8.66 10.28 7.71
CA ALA A 135 8.93 11.03 6.48
C ALA A 135 9.66 12.35 6.76
N ASN A 136 10.78 12.57 6.08
CA ASN A 136 11.47 13.85 5.98
C ASN A 136 11.22 14.47 4.59
N ILE A 137 10.17 15.28 4.52
CA ILE A 137 9.70 15.90 3.27
C ILE A 137 10.79 16.77 2.62
N LYS A 138 11.54 17.54 3.43
CA LYS A 138 12.61 18.45 2.92
C LYS A 138 13.72 17.69 2.20
N ARG A 139 14.00 16.46 2.62
CA ARG A 139 15.05 15.61 2.05
C ARG A 139 14.50 14.53 1.11
N ARG A 140 13.18 14.53 0.86
CA ARG A 140 12.45 13.45 0.16
C ARG A 140 12.94 12.06 0.55
N ARG A 141 13.05 11.86 1.86
CA ARG A 141 13.54 10.63 2.48
C ARG A 141 12.46 10.11 3.41
N ILE A 142 12.19 8.82 3.33
CA ILE A 142 11.28 8.12 4.25
C ILE A 142 12.07 7.00 4.89
N ASP A 143 12.18 7.05 6.20
CA ASP A 143 12.67 5.93 7.01
C ASP A 143 11.46 5.12 7.47
N LEU A 144 11.53 3.80 7.32
CA LEU A 144 10.42 2.90 7.63
C LEU A 144 10.88 1.62 8.28
N ASN A 145 10.02 1.08 9.15
CA ASN A 145 10.24 -0.22 9.79
C ASN A 145 9.03 -1.11 9.51
N CYS A 146 9.28 -2.26 8.89
CA CYS A 146 8.28 -3.30 8.67
C CYS A 146 8.32 -4.29 9.83
N LEU A 147 7.19 -4.54 10.48
CA LEU A 147 7.04 -5.56 11.51
C LEU A 147 6.64 -6.89 10.84
N LEU A 148 7.42 -7.93 11.07
CA LEU A 148 7.17 -9.28 10.59
C LEU A 148 7.14 -10.27 11.75
N ARG A 149 6.41 -11.37 11.56
CA ARG A 149 6.36 -12.49 12.51
C ARG A 149 7.46 -13.48 12.16
N THR A 150 8.16 -14.02 13.16
CA THR A 150 9.10 -15.11 12.93
C THR A 150 8.36 -16.42 12.66
N SER A 151 9.09 -17.47 12.28
CA SER A 151 8.53 -18.82 12.18
C SER A 151 8.18 -19.43 13.55
N GLU A 152 8.68 -18.84 14.63
CA GLU A 152 8.34 -19.23 16.00
C GLU A 152 7.07 -18.47 16.42
N GLU A 153 6.10 -19.17 17.01
CA GLU A 153 4.87 -18.54 17.51
C GLU A 153 5.22 -17.44 18.54
N ASP A 154 4.50 -16.31 18.48
CA ASP A 154 4.64 -15.13 19.35
C ASP A 154 5.95 -14.32 19.32
N SER A 155 6.83 -14.55 18.33
CA SER A 155 8.05 -13.75 18.16
C SER A 155 7.99 -12.82 16.94
N TRP A 156 8.46 -11.58 17.13
CA TRP A 156 8.35 -10.48 16.16
C TRP A 156 9.68 -9.79 15.96
N TYR A 157 9.93 -9.31 14.74
CA TYR A 157 11.13 -8.53 14.43
C TYR A 157 10.83 -7.38 13.47
N PHE A 158 11.68 -6.35 13.52
CA PHE A 158 11.61 -5.23 12.59
C PHE A 158 12.64 -5.40 11.48
N ARG A 159 12.20 -5.09 10.26
CA ARG A 159 13.08 -4.84 9.12
C ARG A 159 13.07 -3.35 8.81
N GLU A 160 14.22 -2.72 9.02
CA GLU A 160 14.41 -1.30 8.72
C GLU A 160 14.63 -1.08 7.21
N GLY A 161 14.25 0.09 6.74
CA GLY A 161 14.42 0.51 5.36
C GLY A 161 14.43 2.02 5.23
N THR A 162 15.10 2.50 4.19
CA THR A 162 15.04 3.90 3.79
C THR A 162 14.71 3.96 2.32
N VAL A 163 13.71 4.76 1.96
CA VAL A 163 13.36 5.04 0.57
C VAL A 163 13.49 6.53 0.27
N PHE A 164 13.86 6.84 -0.97
CA PHE A 164 13.96 8.18 -1.49
C PHE A 164 12.99 8.34 -2.66
N TYR A 165 12.50 9.56 -2.88
CA TYR A 165 11.54 9.85 -3.94
C TYR A 165 11.70 11.26 -4.53
#